data_AF-A0A2W7QX82-F1
#
_entry.id   AF-A0A2W7QX82-F1
#
_cell.length_a   1.000
_cell.length_b   1.000
_cell.length_c   1.000
_cell.angle_alpha   90.00
_cell.angle_beta   90.00
_cell.angle_gamma   90.00
#
_symmetry.space_group_name_H-M   'P 1'
#
loop_
_entity.id
_entity.type
_entity.pdbx_description
1 polymer ?
#
loop_
_entity_poly.entity_id
_entity_poly.type
_entity_poly.pdbx_seq_one_letter_code
_entity_poly.pdbx_strand_id
1 'polypeptide(L)'
;MDRLSIILTLVTGAMITGGLVIIAFSFGYYGWGPIVAALVIGLVLAWPAAWLISRRIKRQDPAWDETHVEHVPSPIPQPGAPEV
;
A
#
# COMPACT_ATOMS: atom_id res chain seq x y z
N MET A 1 -6.19 -8.93 -2.32
CA MET A 1 -5.91 -7.48 -2.22
C MET A 1 -7.24 -6.78 -2.24
N ASP A 2 -7.54 -6.04 -1.18
CA ASP A 2 -8.77 -5.24 -1.07
C ASP A 2 -8.62 -3.94 -1.87
N ARG A 3 -9.73 -3.30 -2.26
CA ARG A 3 -9.70 -2.05 -3.06
C ARG A 3 -8.83 -0.95 -2.42
N LEU A 4 -8.87 -0.87 -1.09
CA LEU A 4 -8.03 0.01 -0.28
C LEU A 4 -6.52 -0.25 -0.49
N SER A 5 -6.13 -1.52 -0.58
CA SER A 5 -4.71 -1.90 -0.70
C SER A 5 -4.10 -1.45 -2.03
N ILE A 6 -4.89 -1.40 -3.12
CA ILE A 6 -4.42 -0.92 -4.43
C ILE A 6 -4.09 0.58 -4.37
N ILE A 7 -4.96 1.40 -3.78
CA ILE A 7 -4.69 2.83 -3.61
C ILE A 7 -3.46 3.04 -2.70
N LEU A 8 -3.35 2.24 -1.64
CA LEU A 8 -2.22 2.29 -0.74
C LEU A 8 -0.89 1.93 -1.40
N THR A 9 -0.86 0.99 -2.36
CA THR A 9 0.39 0.65 -3.06
C THR A 9 1.01 1.83 -3.77
N LEU A 10 0.19 2.72 -4.35
CA LEU A 10 0.70 3.86 -5.11
C LEU A 10 1.31 4.92 -4.20
N VAL A 11 0.62 5.24 -3.09
CA VAL A 11 1.12 6.19 -2.08
C VAL A 11 2.34 5.63 -1.35
N THR A 12 2.27 4.36 -0.92
CA THR A 12 3.34 3.69 -0.18
C THR A 12 4.58 3.51 -1.07
N GLY A 13 4.40 3.14 -2.34
CA GLY A 13 5.49 3.02 -3.30
C GLY A 13 6.19 4.36 -3.57
N ALA A 14 5.43 5.44 -3.74
CA ALA A 14 5.99 6.78 -3.91
C ALA A 14 6.79 7.23 -2.67
N MET A 15 6.24 7.00 -1.47
CA MET A 15 6.91 7.34 -0.20
C MET A 15 8.20 6.54 0.01
N ILE A 16 8.18 5.21 -0.21
CA ILE A 16 9.37 4.37 -0.08
C ILE A 16 10.44 4.79 -1.08
N THR A 17 10.06 4.97 -2.34
CA THR A 17 10.99 5.37 -3.41
C THR A 17 11.62 6.73 -3.10
N GLY A 18 10.79 7.74 -2.78
CA GLY A 18 11.27 9.08 -2.43
C GLY A 18 12.18 9.07 -1.20
N GLY A 19 11.81 8.33 -0.15
CA GLY A 19 12.63 8.17 1.05
C GLY A 19 14.00 7.55 0.76
N LEU A 20 14.05 6.50 -0.07
CA LEU A 20 15.30 5.87 -0.48
C LEU A 20 16.21 6.81 -1.28
N VAL A 21 15.64 7.61 -2.19
CA VAL A 21 16.40 8.63 -2.93
C VAL A 21 16.98 9.69 -1.98
N ILE A 22 16.17 10.19 -1.04
CA ILE A 22 16.63 11.18 -0.06
C ILE A 22 17.77 10.62 0.78
N ILE A 23 17.65 9.37 1.26
CA ILE A 23 18.70 8.69 2.02
C ILE A 23 19.97 8.58 1.15
N ALA A 24 19.86 8.08 -0.08
CA ALA A 24 21.01 7.92 -0.96
C ALA A 24 21.74 9.25 -1.22
N PHE A 25 20.99 10.33 -1.45
CA PHE A 25 21.56 11.66 -1.66
C PHE A 25 22.17 12.22 -0.39
N SER A 26 21.58 11.95 0.77
CA SER A 26 22.11 12.34 2.08
C SER A 26 23.45 11.67 2.39
N PHE A 27 23.69 10.46 1.88
CA PHE A 27 24.99 9.77 1.93
C PHE A 27 26.00 10.24 0.86
N GLY A 28 25.63 11.23 0.04
CA GLY A 28 26.49 11.78 -1.00
C GLY A 28 26.50 10.98 -2.30
N TYR A 29 25.60 9.99 -2.46
CA TYR A 29 25.45 9.25 -3.71
C TYR A 29 24.63 10.07 -4.71
N TYR A 30 25.32 10.83 -5.56
CA TYR A 30 24.68 11.63 -6.59
C TYR A 30 24.71 10.94 -7.96
N GLY A 31 23.73 11.27 -8.81
CA GLY A 31 23.62 10.76 -10.17
C GLY A 31 22.39 9.87 -10.38
N TRP A 32 22.31 9.28 -11.57
CA TRP A 32 21.13 8.50 -12.01
C TRP A 32 21.06 7.09 -11.39
N GLY A 33 22.20 6.48 -11.05
CA GLY A 33 22.27 5.13 -10.50
C GLY A 33 21.44 4.95 -9.22
N PRO A 34 21.63 5.78 -8.18
CA PRO A 34 20.87 5.71 -6.94
C PRO A 34 19.36 5.91 -7.13
N ILE A 35 18.96 6.77 -8.07
CA ILE A 35 17.55 7.01 -8.39
C ILE A 35 16.92 5.75 -8.97
N VAL A 36 17.58 5.12 -9.94
CA VAL A 36 17.07 3.88 -10.56
C VAL A 36 17.03 2.74 -9.55
N ALA A 37 18.06 2.61 -8.71
CA ALA A 37 18.07 1.59 -7.65
C ALA A 37 16.92 1.81 -6.65
N ALA A 38 16.70 3.04 -6.20
CA ALA A 38 15.62 3.39 -5.30
C ALA A 38 14.23 3.14 -5.93
N LEU A 39 14.07 3.41 -7.23
CA LEU A 39 12.84 3.12 -7.96
C LEU A 39 12.55 1.62 -8.01
N VAL A 40 13.54 0.80 -8.39
CA VAL A 40 13.39 -0.65 -8.46
C VAL A 40 13.06 -1.24 -7.10
N ILE A 41 13.80 -0.83 -6.05
CA ILE A 41 13.55 -1.27 -4.68
C ILE A 41 12.16 -0.81 -4.21
N GLY A 42 11.80 0.44 -4.48
CA GLY A 42 10.53 1.02 -4.08
C GLY A 42 9.33 0.32 -4.71
N LEU A 43 9.41 -0.05 -6.00
CA LEU A 43 8.36 -0.82 -6.67
C LEU A 43 8.22 -2.24 -6.11
N VAL A 44 9.34 -2.92 -5.84
CA VAL A 44 9.32 -4.26 -5.26
C VAL A 44 8.77 -4.24 -3.83
N LEU A 45 9.12 -3.22 -3.04
CA LEU A 45 8.66 -3.08 -1.66
C LEU A 45 7.24 -2.50 -1.53
N ALA A 46 6.73 -1.79 -2.54
CA ALA A 46 5.41 -1.18 -2.51
C ALA A 46 4.30 -2.21 -2.23
N TRP A 47 4.38 -3.38 -2.88
CA TRP A 47 3.39 -4.44 -2.73
C TRP A 47 3.33 -5.03 -1.32
N PRO A 48 4.44 -5.56 -0.75
CA PRO A 48 4.41 -6.12 0.61
C PRO A 48 4.14 -5.05 1.67
N ALA A 49 4.61 -3.81 1.46
CA ALA A 49 4.36 -2.73 2.40
C ALA A 49 2.87 -2.35 2.44
N ALA A 50 2.22 -2.19 1.28
CA ALA A 50 0.79 -1.88 1.23
C ALA A 50 -0.08 -2.99 1.80
N TRP A 51 0.29 -4.26 1.57
CA TRP A 51 -0.39 -5.40 2.18
C TRP A 51 -0.28 -5.39 3.70
N LEU A 52 0.92 -5.13 4.23
CA LEU A 52 1.16 -5.07 5.69
C LEU A 52 0.40 -3.90 6.34
N ILE A 53 0.41 -2.73 5.70
CA ILE A 53 -0.31 -1.55 6.20
C ILE A 53 -1.81 -1.80 6.17
N SER A 54 -2.35 -2.38 5.09
CA SER A 54 -3.76 -2.77 5.01
C SER A 54 -4.15 -3.71 6.15
N ARG A 55 -3.32 -4.74 6.43
CA ARG A 55 -3.54 -5.66 7.55
C ARG A 55 -3.52 -4.94 8.90
N ARG A 56 -2.61 -3.97 9.09
CA ARG A 56 -2.53 -3.19 10.33
C ARG A 56 -3.74 -2.28 10.53
N ILE A 57 -4.17 -1.56 9.50
CA ILE A 57 -5.35 -0.69 9.55
C ILE A 57 -6.57 -1.51 9.98
N LYS A 58 -6.82 -2.65 9.33
CA LYS A 58 -7.94 -3.54 9.66
C LYS A 58 -7.88 -4.07 11.09
N ARG A 59 -6.68 -4.40 11.60
CA ARG A 59 -6.52 -4.90 12.98
C ARG A 59 -6.69 -3.83 14.05
N GLN A 60 -6.51 -2.56 13.69
CA GLN A 60 -6.57 -1.43 14.63
C GLN A 60 -7.91 -0.69 14.58
N ASP A 61 -8.77 -1.02 13.63
CA ASP A 61 -10.07 -0.39 13.45
C ASP A 61 -11.14 -1.14 14.29
N PRO A 62 -11.64 -0.55 15.38
CA PRO A 62 -12.67 -1.18 16.22
C PRO A 62 -14.05 -1.24 15.54
N ALA A 63 -14.26 -0.52 14.44
CA ALA A 63 -15.47 -0.61 13.61
C ALA A 63 -15.31 -1.64 12.48
N TRP A 64 -14.14 -2.27 12.34
CA TRP A 64 -13.88 -3.27 11.32
C TRP A 64 -14.37 -4.65 11.76
N ASP A 65 -15.52 -5.07 11.24
CA ASP A 65 -16.09 -6.40 11.48
C ASP A 65 -15.48 -7.44 10.52
N GLU A 66 -14.57 -8.27 11.04
CA GLU A 66 -13.90 -9.33 10.28
C GLU A 66 -14.87 -10.44 9.80
N THR A 67 -16.08 -10.53 10.38
CA THR A 67 -17.07 -11.58 10.06
C THR A 67 -18.08 -11.20 8.98
N HIS A 68 -18.14 -9.93 8.58
CA HIS A 68 -19.10 -9.46 7.58
C HIS A 68 -18.77 -9.89 6.14
N VAL A 69 -17.51 -10.27 5.86
CA VAL A 69 -17.10 -10.75 4.53
C VAL A 69 -17.69 -12.14 4.22
N GLU A 70 -17.98 -12.95 5.24
CA GLU A 70 -18.63 -14.26 5.05
C GLU A 70 -20.13 -14.15 4.73
N HIS A 71 -20.77 -13.01 5.01
CA HIS A 71 -22.21 -12.80 4.81
C HIS A 71 -22.57 -12.08 3.49
N VAL A 72 -21.59 -11.78 2.63
CA VAL A 72 -21.85 -11.17 1.31
C VAL A 72 -21.72 -12.24 0.21
N PRO A 73 -22.83 -12.75 -0.34
CA PRO A 73 -22.82 -13.89 -1.28
C PRO A 73 -22.26 -13.57 -2.68
N SER A 74 -21.75 -12.36 -2.93
CA SER A 74 -21.26 -11.94 -4.24
C SER A 74 -20.09 -10.96 -4.16
N PRO A 75 -19.00 -11.18 -4.92
CA PRO A 75 -17.92 -10.21 -5.12
C PRO A 75 -18.33 -8.92 -5.86
N ILE A 76 -19.55 -8.89 -6.40
CA ILE A 76 -20.11 -7.75 -7.13
C ILE A 76 -20.91 -6.88 -6.14
N PRO A 77 -20.55 -5.60 -5.96
CA PRO A 77 -21.31 -4.69 -5.09
C PRO A 77 -22.77 -4.60 -5.55
N GLN A 78 -23.70 -4.83 -4.63
CA GLN A 78 -25.12 -4.69 -4.92
C GLN A 78 -25.47 -3.19 -4.93
N PRO A 79 -26.13 -2.68 -5.99
CA PRO A 79 -26.58 -1.30 -6.03
C PRO A 79 -27.52 -1.03 -4.84
N GLY A 80 -27.12 -0.16 -3.92
CA GLY A 80 -27.88 0.17 -2.70
C GLY A 80 -27.37 -0.45 -1.40
N ALA A 81 -26.34 -1.30 -1.44
CA ALA A 81 -25.61 -1.66 -0.24
C ALA A 81 -24.78 -0.45 0.24
N PRO A 82 -24.64 -0.21 1.56
CA PRO A 82 -23.78 0.85 2.08
C PRO A 82 -22.38 0.69 1.49
N GLU A 83 -21.86 1.74 0.84
CA GLU A 83 -20.50 1.72 0.30
C GLU A 83 -19.50 1.62 1.45
N VAL A 84 -18.70 0.56 1.45
CA VAL A 84 -17.57 0.32 2.37
C VAL A 84 -16.28 0.10 1.59
#